data_AF-A0A356UI29-F1
#
_entry.id   AF-A0A356UI29-F1
#
_cell.length_a   1.000
_cell.length_b   1.000
_cell.length_c   1.000
_cell.angle_alpha   90.00
_cell.angle_beta   90.00
_cell.angle_gamma   90.00
#
_symmetry.space_group_name_H-M   'P 1'
#
loop_
_entity.id
_entity.type
_entity.pdbx_description
1 polymer ?
#
loop_
_entity_poly.entity_id
_entity_poly.type
_entity_poly.pdbx_seq_one_letter_code
_entity_poly.pdbx_strand_id
1 'polypeptide(L)' 'MEKARDAICNFMVIKFNVDYDEMMGKIQQVANQELLDSLMEELFAANTLEESQDIIRRAVGKSFQ' A
#
# COMPACT_ATOMS: atom_id res chain seq x y z
N MET A 1 0.05 13.12 -0.50
CA MET A 1 -0.77 11.91 -0.43
C MET A 1 -0.98 11.25 -1.79
N GLU A 2 -1.64 11.85 -2.79
CA GLU A 2 -1.88 11.17 -4.09
C GLU A 2 -0.60 10.61 -4.74
N LYS A 3 0.46 11.41 -4.85
CA LYS A 3 1.75 10.93 -5.38
C LYS A 3 2.34 9.74 -4.62
N ALA A 4 2.15 9.68 -3.30
CA ALA A 4 2.62 8.57 -2.48
C ALA A 4 1.76 7.32 -2.70
N ARG A 5 0.44 7.49 -2.82
CA ARG A 5 -0.49 6.42 -3.18
C ARG A 5 -0.18 5.83 -4.55
N ASP A 6 0.03 6.69 -5.56
CA ASP A 6 0.42 6.27 -6.91
C ASP A 6 1.76 5.53 -6.90
N ALA A 7 2.76 6.02 -6.16
CA ALA A 7 4.06 5.36 -6.04
C ALA A 7 3.94 3.95 -5.45
N ILE A 8 3.13 3.79 -4.39
CA ILE A 8 2.86 2.49 -3.77
C ILE A 8 2.13 1.57 -4.76
N CYS A 9 1.12 2.07 -5.46
CA CYS A 9 0.38 1.27 -6.44
C CYS A 9 1.29 0.82 -7.59
N ASN A 10 2.10 1.72 -8.15
CA ASN A 10 3.08 1.40 -9.19
C ASN A 10 4.11 0.37 -8.70
N PHE A 11 4.60 0.51 -7.47
CA PHE A 11 5.51 -0.47 -6.88
C PHE A 11 4.88 -1.87 -6.82
N MET A 12 3.63 -1.96 -6.36
CA MET A 12 2.89 -3.23 -6.29
C MET A 12 2.66 -3.85 -7.67
N VAL A 13 2.30 -3.03 -8.67
CA VAL A 13 2.14 -3.48 -10.06
C VAL A 13 3.47 -4.02 -10.60
N ILE A 14 4.58 -3.31 -10.41
CA ILE A 14 5.89 -3.73 -10.91
C ILE A 14 6.38 -5.01 -10.23
N LYS A 15 6.26 -5.10 -8.90
CA LYS A 15 6.83 -6.20 -8.12
C LYS A 15 5.99 -7.48 -8.20
N PHE A 16 4.67 -7.35 -8.24
CA PHE A 16 3.75 -8.49 -8.11
C PHE A 16 2.73 -8.61 -9.24
N ASN A 17 2.75 -7.72 -10.24
CA ASN A 17 1.84 -7.74 -11.39
C ASN A 17 0.35 -7.75 -10.98
N VAL A 18 0.01 -6.96 -9.97
CA VAL A 18 -1.38 -6.76 -9.51
C VAL A 18 -2.10 -5.71 -10.35
N ASP A 19 -3.43 -5.67 -10.25
CA ASP A 19 -4.24 -4.62 -10.86
C ASP A 19 -4.06 -3.28 -10.14
N TYR A 20 -3.84 -2.21 -10.92
CA TYR A 20 -3.60 -0.87 -10.37
C TYR A 20 -4.85 -0.30 -9.72
N ASP A 21 -6.02 -0.42 -10.37
CA ASP A 21 -7.26 0.22 -9.92
C ASP A 21 -7.79 -0.46 -8.65
N GLU A 22 -7.69 -1.79 -8.58
CA GLU A 22 -7.99 -2.56 -7.37
C GLU A 22 -7.06 -2.13 -6.21
N MET A 23 -5.75 -1.98 -6.49
CA MET A 23 -4.79 -1.56 -5.48
C MET A 23 -5.06 -0.11 -5.01
N MET A 24 -5.34 0.79 -5.95
CA MET A 24 -5.67 2.18 -5.66
C MET A 24 -6.89 2.29 -4.73
N GLY A 25 -7.93 1.48 -4.96
CA GLY A 25 -9.11 1.43 -4.08
C GLY A 25 -8.79 1.05 -2.62
N LYS A 26 -7.75 0.23 -2.40
CA LYS A 26 -7.28 -0.12 -1.04
C LYS A 26 -6.42 1.00 -0.46
N ILE A 27 -5.44 1.48 -1.22
CA ILE A 27 -4.46 2.47 -0.77
C ILE A 27 -5.10 3.85 -0.49
N GLN A 28 -6.19 4.20 -1.18
CA GLN A 28 -6.95 5.42 -0.89
C GLN A 28 -7.55 5.47 0.51
N GLN A 29 -7.77 4.31 1.15
CA GLN A 29 -8.32 4.23 2.50
C GLN A 29 -7.27 4.53 3.58
N VAL A 30 -5.99 4.64 3.23
CA VAL A 30 -4.94 5.02 4.17
C VAL A 30 -5.03 6.53 4.45
N ALA A 31 -5.29 6.89 5.71
CA ALA A 31 -5.82 8.21 6.09
C ALA A 31 -4.81 9.36 6.06
N ASN A 32 -3.51 9.09 6.23
CA ASN A 32 -2.51 10.14 6.36
C ASN A 32 -1.17 9.78 5.69
N GLN A 33 -0.34 10.80 5.48
CA GLN A 33 0.94 10.68 4.80
C GLN A 33 1.94 9.82 5.58
N GLU A 34 1.98 9.92 6.91
CA GLU A 34 2.89 9.13 7.76
C GLU A 34 2.64 7.62 7.61
N LEU A 35 1.37 7.21 7.60
CA LEU A 35 1.00 5.82 7.36
C LEU A 35 1.35 5.36 5.93
N LEU A 36 1.29 6.24 4.93
CA LEU A 36 1.72 5.93 3.58
C LEU A 36 3.24 5.75 3.49
N ASP A 37 3.99 6.60 4.18
CA ASP A 37 5.46 6.52 4.20
C ASP A 37 5.90 5.22 4.91
N SER A 38 5.34 4.90 6.08
CA SER A 38 5.59 3.61 6.77
C SER A 38 5.15 2.41 5.94
N LEU A 39 4.01 2.51 5.24
CA LEU A 39 3.51 1.45 4.36
C LEU A 39 4.51 1.15 3.24
N MET A 40 5.08 2.17 2.61
CA MET A 40 6.07 1.99 1.55
C MET A 40 7.32 1.27 2.06
N GLU A 41 7.80 1.60 3.26
CA GLU A 41 8.94 0.93 3.90
C GLU A 41 8.66 -0.55 4.18
N GLU A 42 7.50 -0.87 4.75
CA GLU A 42 7.09 -2.27 5.01
C GLU A 42 6.95 -3.07 3.70
N LEU A 43 6.34 -2.49 2.66
CA LEU A 43 6.17 -3.13 1.35
C LEU A 43 7.50 -3.37 0.61
N PHE A 44 8.48 -2.50 0.83
CA PHE A 44 9.81 -2.69 0.28
C PHE A 44 10.47 -3.95 0.85
N ALA A 45 10.33 -4.18 2.16
CA ALA A 45 10.86 -5.35 2.86
C ALA A 45 10.11 -6.65 2.59
N ALA A 46 8.83 -6.57 2.21
CA ALA A 46 7.99 -7.74 1.94
C ALA A 46 8.50 -8.57 0.76
N ASN A 47 8.48 -9.90 0.86
CA ASN A 47 8.98 -10.77 -0.23
C ASN A 47 7.84 -11.38 -1.06
N THR A 48 6.62 -11.38 -0.54
CA THR A 48 5.47 -12.03 -1.19
C THR A 48 4.31 -11.06 -1.34
N LEU A 49 3.42 -11.38 -2.29
CA LEU A 49 2.17 -10.67 -2.47
C LEU A 49 1.27 -10.79 -1.22
N GLU A 50 1.21 -11.98 -0.62
CA GLU A 50 0.41 -12.23 0.59
C GLU A 50 0.86 -11.34 1.75
N GLU A 51 2.16 -11.30 2.03
CA GLU A 51 2.73 -10.43 3.07
C GLU A 51 2.43 -8.96 2.80
N SER A 52 2.55 -8.54 1.53
CA SER A 52 2.25 -7.17 1.11
C SER A 52 0.77 -6.82 1.31
N GLN A 53 -0.15 -7.75 1.01
CA GLN A 53 -1.57 -7.56 1.25
C GLN A 53 -1.90 -7.45 2.74
N ASP A 54 -1.24 -8.23 3.59
CA ASP A 54 -1.40 -8.16 5.05
C ASP A 54 -0.88 -6.82 5.62
N ILE A 55 0.26 -6.33 5.11
CA ILE A 55 0.77 -5.00 5.45
C ILE A 55 -0.27 -3.92 5.08
N ILE A 56 -0.79 -3.93 3.86
CA ILE A 56 -1.79 -2.95 3.39
C ILE A 56 -3.04 -3.01 4.26
N ARG A 57 -3.53 -4.21 4.57
CA ARG A 57 -4.71 -4.40 5.44
C ARG A 57 -4.50 -3.80 6.82
N ARG A 58 -3.31 -3.96 7.42
CA ARG A 58 -2.96 -3.37 8.71
C ARG A 58 -2.90 -1.85 8.63
N ALA A 59 -2.31 -1.28 7.58
CA ALA A 59 -2.25 0.17 7.37
C ALA A 59 -3.64 0.81 7.21
N VAL A 60 -4.53 0.14 6.46
CA VAL A 60 -5.94 0.53 6.34
C VAL A 60 -6.65 0.44 7.69
N GLY A 61 -6.46 -0.65 8.45
CA GLY A 61 -7.02 -0.79 9.80
C GLY A 61 -6.63 0.34 10.75
N LYS A 62 -5.35 0.74 10.75
CA LYS A 62 -4.84 1.88 11.54
C LYS A 62 -5.45 3.22 11.13
N SER A 63 -6.00 3.33 9.93
CA SER A 63 -6.61 4.56 9.42
C SER A 63 -7.99 4.85 10.00
N PHE A 64 -8.61 3.87 10.67
CA PHE A 64 -9.92 3.98 11.32
C PHE A 64 -9.84 4.04 12.85
N GLN A 65 -8.64 4.15 13.42
CA GLN A 65 -8.38 4.28 14.85
C GLN A 65 -8.05 5.72 15.22
#